data_AF-A0A0C9YZ89-F1
#
_entry.id   AF-A0A0C9YZ89-F1
#
_cell.length_a   1.000
_cell.length_b   1.000
_cell.length_c   1.000
_cell.angle_alpha   90.00
_cell.angle_beta   90.00
_cell.angle_gamma   90.00
#
_symmetry.space_group_name_H-M   'P 1'
#
loop_
_entity.id
_entity.type
_entity.pdbx_description
1 polymer ?
#
loop_
_entity_poly.entity_id
_entity_poly.type
_entity_poly.pdbx_seq_one_letter_code
_entity_poly.pdbx_strand_id
1 'polypeptide(L)'
;MDNSKNQNPCLVAAYVQGACSGGQFTVDPLAVNTHYVGPYVDEANVCECNTVTYSLVSACAICQNRTYIAWSSWSTNCSTVYTGYPETIPGGTAIPQWAYQDVTVRFFLPSYSLLLSRCQCILVD
;
A
#
# COMPACT_ATOMS: atom_id res chain seq x y z
N MET A 1 -9.83 8.06 -2.91
CA MET A 1 -8.68 8.49 -2.10
C MET A 1 -7.57 8.71 -3.08
N ASP A 2 -7.49 9.90 -3.63
CA ASP A 2 -6.48 10.20 -4.65
C ASP A 2 -5.36 11.02 -4.02
N ASN A 3 -4.16 10.86 -4.55
CA ASN A 3 -3.07 11.78 -4.23
C ASN A 3 -3.27 13.13 -4.93
N SER A 4 -2.33 14.06 -4.74
CA SER A 4 -2.33 15.38 -5.39
C SER A 4 -2.22 15.37 -6.92
N LYS A 5 -2.12 14.18 -7.53
CA LYS A 5 -2.04 13.95 -8.98
C LYS A 5 -3.25 13.15 -9.51
N ASN A 6 -4.33 13.05 -8.72
CA ASN A 6 -5.54 12.29 -9.10
C ASN A 6 -5.27 10.80 -9.36
N GLN A 7 -4.29 10.21 -8.68
CA GLN A 7 -3.97 8.79 -8.78
C GLN A 7 -4.56 8.03 -7.60
N ASN A 8 -5.26 6.93 -7.91
CA ASN A 8 -5.83 6.04 -6.90
C ASN A 8 -4.73 5.27 -6.14
N PRO A 9 -5.05 4.63 -4.99
CA PRO A 9 -4.05 3.96 -4.17
C PRO A 9 -3.33 2.81 -4.87
N CYS A 10 -4.01 2.07 -5.76
CA CYS A 10 -3.41 0.97 -6.52
C CYS A 10 -2.31 1.46 -7.46
N LEU A 11 -2.57 2.58 -8.15
CA LEU A 11 -1.61 3.19 -9.07
C LEU A 11 -0.41 3.77 -8.29
N VAL A 12 -0.66 4.42 -7.14
CA VAL A 12 0.44 4.91 -6.30
C VAL A 12 1.27 3.75 -5.74
N ALA A 13 0.64 2.66 -5.31
CA ALA A 13 1.33 1.42 -4.89
C ALA A 13 2.22 0.86 -6.01
N ALA A 14 1.70 0.77 -7.24
CA ALA A 14 2.48 0.34 -8.40
C ALA A 14 3.69 1.23 -8.65
N TYR A 15 3.56 2.55 -8.58
CA TYR A 15 4.72 3.45 -8.74
C TYR A 15 5.78 3.21 -7.68
N VAL A 16 5.40 3.14 -6.40
CA VAL A 16 6.39 2.99 -5.31
C VAL A 16 7.07 1.62 -5.31
N GLN A 17 6.36 0.54 -5.67
CA GLN A 17 6.98 -0.77 -5.85
C GLN A 17 7.87 -0.82 -7.10
N GLY A 18 7.48 -0.07 -8.15
CA GLY A 18 8.26 0.10 -9.38
C GLY A 18 9.64 0.71 -9.15
N ALA A 19 9.86 1.46 -8.07
CA ALA A 19 11.17 2.04 -7.76
C ALA A 19 12.29 0.98 -7.62
N CYS A 20 11.95 -0.23 -7.14
CA CYS A 20 12.89 -1.35 -7.02
C CYS A 20 12.91 -2.27 -8.26
N SER A 21 12.02 -2.05 -9.22
CA SER A 21 11.77 -2.96 -10.36
C SER A 21 12.02 -2.28 -11.72
N GLY A 22 13.01 -1.38 -11.79
CA GLY A 22 13.34 -0.67 -13.03
C GLY A 22 12.24 0.30 -13.52
N GLY A 23 11.36 0.73 -12.62
CA GLY A 23 10.26 1.64 -12.90
C GLY A 23 8.96 0.98 -13.39
N GLN A 24 8.89 -0.35 -13.41
CA GLN A 24 7.69 -1.09 -13.83
C GLN A 24 7.25 -2.03 -12.72
N PHE A 25 6.01 -1.90 -12.28
CA PHE A 25 5.37 -2.82 -11.35
C PHE A 25 3.86 -2.79 -11.58
N THR A 26 3.19 -3.93 -11.42
CA THR A 26 1.75 -4.04 -11.60
C THR A 26 1.11 -4.48 -10.29
N VAL A 27 0.06 -3.79 -9.89
CA VAL A 27 -0.80 -4.20 -8.77
C VAL A 27 -2.08 -4.75 -9.36
N ASP A 28 -2.15 -6.07 -9.47
CA ASP A 28 -3.26 -6.74 -10.14
C ASP A 28 -4.56 -6.65 -9.34
N PRO A 29 -5.72 -6.47 -10.00
CA PRO A 29 -7.01 -6.52 -9.33
C PRO A 29 -7.24 -7.85 -8.60
N LEU A 30 -7.71 -7.75 -7.37
CA LEU A 30 -8.02 -8.90 -6.53
C LEU A 30 -9.35 -9.54 -6.90
N ALA A 31 -9.36 -10.86 -7.02
CA ALA A 31 -10.58 -11.66 -7.12
C ALA A 31 -11.43 -11.52 -5.85
N VAL A 32 -12.72 -11.85 -5.94
CA VAL A 32 -13.64 -11.81 -4.79
C VAL A 32 -13.09 -12.71 -3.67
N ASN A 33 -13.19 -12.24 -2.42
CA ASN A 33 -12.70 -12.93 -1.22
C ASN A 33 -11.18 -13.17 -1.17
N THR A 34 -10.38 -12.45 -1.96
CA THR A 34 -8.90 -12.49 -1.90
C THR A 34 -8.33 -11.19 -1.32
N HIS A 35 -7.04 -11.21 -0.98
CA HIS A 35 -6.28 -10.11 -0.41
C HIS A 35 -4.85 -10.09 -0.97
N TYR A 36 -4.19 -8.94 -0.93
CA TYR A 36 -2.75 -8.88 -1.19
C TYR A 36 -1.96 -9.46 -0.03
N VAL A 37 -0.86 -10.12 -0.35
CA VAL A 37 0.07 -10.69 0.63
C VAL A 37 1.38 -9.90 0.65
N GLY A 38 2.09 -9.99 1.77
CA GLY A 38 3.46 -9.46 1.85
C GLY A 38 4.44 -10.27 1.02
N PRO A 39 5.68 -9.80 0.88
CA PRO A 39 6.68 -10.42 0.01
C PRO A 39 7.08 -11.83 0.47
N TYR A 40 7.48 -12.67 -0.48
CA TYR A 40 8.15 -13.94 -0.18
C TYR A 40 9.60 -13.69 0.29
N VAL A 41 10.22 -14.70 0.93
CA VAL A 41 11.52 -14.53 1.60
C VAL A 41 12.65 -14.14 0.64
N ASP A 42 12.56 -14.58 -0.60
CA ASP A 42 13.52 -14.36 -1.69
C ASP A 42 13.21 -13.09 -2.52
N GLU A 43 12.02 -12.52 -2.36
CA GLU A 43 11.57 -11.32 -3.07
C GLU A 43 11.57 -10.07 -2.17
N ALA A 44 11.55 -10.27 -0.84
CA ALA A 44 11.50 -9.20 0.15
C ALA A 44 12.59 -8.16 -0.07
N ASN A 45 12.16 -6.94 -0.37
CA ASN A 45 13.03 -5.80 -0.64
C ASN A 45 12.53 -4.52 0.04
N VAL A 46 13.33 -3.46 -0.07
CA VAL A 46 13.09 -2.16 0.56
C VAL A 46 11.80 -1.48 0.10
N CYS A 47 11.35 -1.73 -1.13
CA CYS A 47 10.09 -1.18 -1.67
C CYS A 47 8.85 -1.88 -1.12
N GLU A 48 8.94 -3.13 -0.65
CA GLU A 48 7.79 -3.86 -0.08
C GLU A 48 7.80 -3.86 1.45
N CYS A 49 8.99 -3.86 2.05
CA CYS A 49 9.19 -3.94 3.49
C CYS A 49 9.12 -2.57 4.20
N ASN A 50 8.15 -1.74 3.81
CA ASN A 50 7.90 -0.45 4.44
C ASN A 50 6.41 -0.21 4.71
N THR A 51 6.12 0.54 5.78
CA THR A 51 4.75 0.80 6.24
C THR A 51 3.93 1.58 5.22
N VAL A 52 4.57 2.41 4.39
CA VAL A 52 3.90 3.26 3.39
C VAL A 52 3.33 2.41 2.25
N THR A 53 4.12 1.48 1.73
CA THR A 53 3.69 0.58 0.66
C THR A 53 2.58 -0.34 1.15
N TYR A 54 2.72 -0.91 2.34
CA TYR A 54 1.64 -1.65 2.99
C TYR A 54 0.34 -0.84 3.09
N SER A 55 0.43 0.43 3.48
CA SER A 55 -0.72 1.32 3.60
C SER A 55 -1.43 1.55 2.26
N LEU A 56 -0.65 1.80 1.20
CA LEU A 56 -1.17 1.99 -0.15
C LEU A 56 -1.82 0.73 -0.72
N VAL A 57 -1.18 -0.43 -0.54
CA VAL A 57 -1.71 -1.73 -1.00
C VAL A 57 -2.97 -2.13 -0.22
N SER A 58 -3.00 -1.89 1.09
CA SER A 58 -4.20 -2.12 1.91
C SER A 58 -5.35 -1.21 1.49
N ALA A 59 -5.08 0.07 1.24
CA ALA A 59 -6.07 1.00 0.70
C ALA A 59 -6.57 0.59 -0.68
N CYS A 60 -5.69 0.07 -1.54
CA CYS A 60 -6.05 -0.49 -2.83
C CYS A 60 -7.04 -1.66 -2.69
N ALA A 61 -6.78 -2.61 -1.78
CA ALA A 61 -7.71 -3.72 -1.50
C ALA A 61 -9.07 -3.21 -1.01
N ILE A 62 -9.09 -2.25 -0.09
CA ILE A 62 -10.33 -1.66 0.44
C ILE A 62 -11.13 -0.96 -0.67
N CYS A 63 -10.47 -0.17 -1.51
CA CYS A 63 -11.11 0.51 -2.62
C CYS A 63 -11.63 -0.47 -3.70
N GLN A 64 -11.08 -1.68 -3.78
CA GLN A 64 -11.61 -2.79 -4.59
C GLN A 64 -12.73 -3.59 -3.87
N ASN A 65 -13.14 -3.18 -2.67
CA ASN A 65 -14.05 -3.91 -1.80
C ASN A 65 -13.54 -5.34 -1.48
N ARG A 66 -12.30 -5.42 -1.00
CA ARG A 66 -11.59 -6.64 -0.59
C ARG A 66 -11.05 -6.52 0.82
N THR A 67 -10.58 -7.63 1.36
CA THR A 67 -9.93 -7.67 2.67
C THR A 67 -8.45 -7.37 2.56
N TYR A 68 -7.84 -7.00 3.68
CA TYR A 68 -6.40 -6.79 3.81
C TYR A 68 -5.89 -7.53 5.05
N ILE A 69 -4.61 -7.85 5.05
CA ILE A 69 -3.94 -8.50 6.19
C ILE A 69 -3.34 -7.47 7.13
N ALA A 70 -3.09 -7.83 8.38
CA ALA A 70 -2.40 -6.96 9.33
C ALA A 70 -0.93 -6.75 8.92
N TRP A 71 -0.34 -5.61 9.32
CA TRP A 71 1.07 -5.30 9.10
C TRP A 71 2.00 -6.42 9.57
N SER A 72 1.74 -7.02 10.73
CA SER A 72 2.55 -8.13 11.26
C SER A 72 2.58 -9.34 10.31
N SER A 73 1.50 -9.60 9.59
CA SER A 73 1.42 -10.67 8.58
C SER A 73 2.12 -10.25 7.29
N TRP A 74 1.96 -9.00 6.87
CA TRP A 74 2.66 -8.45 5.69
C TRP A 74 4.17 -8.50 5.86
N SER A 75 4.68 -8.02 7.00
CA SER A 75 6.11 -7.87 7.25
C SER A 75 6.79 -9.16 7.71
N THR A 76 6.12 -10.32 7.67
CA THR A 76 6.63 -11.57 8.24
C THR A 76 7.97 -12.00 7.63
N ASN A 77 8.16 -11.80 6.32
CA ASN A 77 9.40 -12.16 5.62
C ASN A 77 10.38 -10.97 5.47
N CYS A 78 10.08 -9.82 6.07
CA CYS A 78 10.94 -8.65 6.00
C CYS A 78 12.03 -8.72 7.08
N SER A 79 13.28 -8.90 6.67
CA SER A 79 14.43 -8.88 7.58
C SER A 79 14.68 -7.49 8.17
N THR A 80 14.46 -6.45 7.37
CA THR A 80 14.52 -5.04 7.76
C THR A 80 13.20 -4.38 7.37
N VAL A 81 12.66 -3.55 8.28
CA VAL A 81 11.41 -2.81 8.05
C VAL A 81 11.64 -1.30 8.16
N TYR A 82 10.92 -0.54 7.35
CA TYR A 82 11.00 0.93 7.32
C TYR A 82 9.64 1.56 7.70
N THR A 83 9.65 2.53 8.61
CA THR A 83 8.45 3.25 9.08
C THR A 83 8.05 4.44 8.20
N GLY A 84 8.69 4.58 7.04
CA GLY A 84 8.41 5.54 5.99
C GLY A 84 8.79 4.96 4.64
N TYR A 85 8.60 5.71 3.55
CA TYR A 85 9.06 5.28 2.23
C TYR A 85 10.56 5.53 2.09
N PRO A 86 11.38 4.47 1.93
CA PRO A 86 12.85 4.56 2.00
C PRO A 86 13.50 5.01 0.69
N GLU A 87 12.80 4.87 -0.44
CA GLU A 87 13.30 5.20 -1.76
C GLU A 87 12.95 6.64 -2.18
N THR A 88 13.56 7.10 -3.26
CA THR A 88 13.13 8.35 -3.90
C THR A 88 11.75 8.17 -4.50
N ILE A 89 10.81 9.09 -4.21
CA ILE A 89 9.46 9.05 -4.79
C ILE A 89 9.57 9.19 -6.31
N PRO A 90 9.06 8.23 -7.10
CA PRO A 90 9.17 8.28 -8.56
C PRO A 90 8.55 9.54 -9.16
N GLY A 91 9.20 10.08 -10.18
CA GLY A 91 8.67 11.20 -10.95
C GLY A 91 7.30 10.84 -11.55
N GLY A 92 6.30 11.68 -11.29
CA GLY A 92 4.94 11.44 -11.77
C GLY A 92 3.98 10.82 -10.76
N THR A 93 4.44 10.45 -9.56
CA THR A 93 3.56 10.10 -8.43
C THR A 93 3.75 11.03 -7.24
N ALA A 94 2.85 10.93 -6.27
CA ALA A 94 2.97 11.55 -4.96
C ALA A 94 2.38 10.62 -3.92
N ILE A 95 3.09 10.39 -2.82
CA ILE A 95 2.58 9.57 -1.73
C ILE A 95 1.68 10.46 -0.87
N PRO A 96 0.39 10.12 -0.69
CA PRO A 96 -0.50 10.92 0.13
C PRO A 96 -0.12 10.82 1.62
N GLN A 97 -0.29 11.91 2.37
CA GLN A 97 0.10 12.02 3.79
C GLN A 97 -0.46 10.89 4.66
N TRP A 98 -1.68 10.41 4.37
CA TRP A 98 -2.32 9.35 5.15
C TRP A 98 -1.57 8.01 5.05
N ALA A 99 -0.76 7.79 4.01
CA ALA A 99 0.00 6.54 3.85
C ALA A 99 1.19 6.45 4.82
N TYR A 100 1.57 7.55 5.47
CA TYR A 100 2.65 7.59 6.48
C TYR A 100 2.15 7.39 7.91
N GLN A 101 0.87 7.10 8.09
CA GLN A 101 0.32 6.82 9.40
C GLN A 101 0.91 5.53 10.00
N ASP A 102 1.08 5.50 11.32
CA ASP A 102 1.76 4.38 11.99
C ASP A 102 0.87 3.13 12.09
N VAL A 103 1.15 2.16 11.23
CA VAL A 103 0.45 0.86 11.17
C VAL A 103 1.03 -0.20 12.12
N THR A 104 2.09 0.12 12.86
CA THR A 104 2.80 -0.85 13.73
C THR A 104 2.16 -0.98 15.11
N VAL A 105 1.30 -0.03 15.50
CA VAL A 105 0.66 -0.01 16.82
C VAL A 105 -0.65 -0.80 16.85
N ARG A 106 -0.84 -1.59 17.91
CA ARG A 106 -1.96 -2.55 18.08
C ARG A 106 -3.36 -1.90 18.17
N PHE A 107 -3.43 -0.60 18.48
CA PHE A 107 -4.68 0.17 18.63
C PHE A 107 -5.16 0.88 17.36
N PHE A 108 -4.44 0.73 16.24
CA PHE A 108 -4.75 1.46 15.01
C PHE A 108 -6.00 0.95 14.26
N LEU A 109 -6.51 -0.23 14.61
CA LEU A 109 -7.48 -0.98 13.80
C LEU A 109 -8.88 -0.36 13.63
N PRO A 110 -9.50 0.34 14.61
CA PRO A 110 -10.82 0.94 14.40
C PRO A 110 -10.76 2.24 13.58
N SER A 111 -9.75 3.07 13.80
CA SER A 111 -9.58 4.37 13.15
C SER A 111 -9.02 4.24 11.74
N TYR A 112 -8.20 3.23 11.45
CA TYR A 112 -7.65 3.01 10.11
C TYR A 112 -8.71 2.50 9.13
N SER A 113 -9.57 1.57 9.55
CA SER A 113 -10.74 1.19 8.77
C SER A 113 -11.66 2.38 8.50
N LEU A 114 -11.87 3.29 9.46
CA LEU A 114 -12.70 4.49 9.25
C LEU A 114 -12.04 5.56 8.35
N LEU A 115 -10.71 5.72 8.44
CA LEU A 115 -9.94 6.61 7.56
C LEU A 115 -9.92 6.07 6.12
N LEU A 116 -9.83 4.74 5.94
CA LEU A 116 -9.84 4.07 4.64
C LEU A 116 -11.25 3.81 4.10
N SER A 117 -12.28 3.73 4.96
CA SER A 117 -13.70 3.63 4.57
C SER A 117 -14.24 4.91 3.95
N ARG A 118 -13.50 6.03 4.06
CA ARG A 118 -13.71 7.22 3.22
C ARG A 118 -13.03 7.08 1.85
N CYS A 119 -12.84 5.86 1.32
CA CYS A 119 -12.67 5.62 -0.12
C CYS A 119 -13.85 6.30 -0.85
N GLN A 120 -13.73 7.60 -1.17
CA GLN A 120 -14.19 8.10 -2.46
C GLN A 120 -13.28 7.41 -3.48
N CYS A 121 -13.51 6.12 -3.73
CA CYS A 121 -13.32 5.62 -5.08
C CYS A 121 -14.25 6.49 -5.90
N ILE A 122 -13.71 7.51 -6.57
CA ILE A 122 -14.41 7.99 -7.74
C ILE A 122 -14.41 6.76 -8.64
N LEU A 123 -15.53 6.04 -8.64
CA LEU A 123 -15.95 5.30 -9.81
C LEU A 123 -15.92 6.37 -10.89
N VAL A 124 -14.88 6.33 -11.71
CA VAL A 124 -14.85 7.13 -12.93
C VAL A 124 -15.88 6.41 -13.81
N ASP A 125 -17.13 6.82 -13.68
CA ASP A 125 -18.12 6.64 -14.74
C ASP A 125 -17.68 7.45 -15.97
#